data_AF-A0A645B6G8-F1
#
_entry.id   AF-A0A645B6G8-F1
#
_cell.length_a   1.000
_cell.length_b   1.000
_cell.length_c   1.000
_cell.angle_alpha   90.00
_cell.angle_beta   90.00
_cell.angle_gamma   90.00
#
_symmetry.space_group_name_H-M   'P 1'
#
loop_
_entity.id
_entity.type
_entity.pdbx_description
1 polymer ?
#
loop_
_entity_poly.entity_id
_entity_poly.type
_entity_poly.pdbx_seq_one_letter_code
_entity_poly.pdbx_strand_id
1 'polypeptide(L)'
;MSDYTLSRRDPEYVPTAKAMQALEDERRAFVKGEKTEISEYLKKLASKINSECSVEEFLRNTGFGSVVYAVKPGDGSAREQAASCQRVLGGLANITVEYATKRYRSNLVNWGIIPFTAHENIINELDRNDYIYIPEMKTKFINGEKTIIAKVIGENKNKEIELRLNDVTEEERQVILDGSLINFYSNQK
;
A
#
# COMPACT_ATOMS: atom_id res chain seq x y z
N MET A 1 -4.36 1.26 -20.60
CA MET A 1 -5.54 2.06 -20.20
C MET A 1 -5.43 2.58 -18.78
N SER A 2 -4.87 1.80 -17.85
CA SER A 2 -4.62 2.20 -16.44
C SER A 2 -3.68 3.40 -16.27
N ASP A 3 -2.69 3.54 -17.15
CA ASP A 3 -1.67 4.59 -17.05
C ASP A 3 -2.23 6.03 -17.20
N TYR A 4 -3.34 6.21 -17.91
CA TYR A 4 -3.80 7.54 -18.33
C TYR A 4 -4.51 8.36 -17.25
N THR A 5 -5.18 7.72 -16.28
CA THR A 5 -6.02 8.45 -15.31
C THR A 5 -5.19 9.09 -14.19
N LEU A 6 -4.18 8.37 -13.67
CA LEU A 6 -3.34 8.85 -12.57
C LEU A 6 -2.18 9.74 -13.05
N SER A 7 -1.62 9.44 -14.23
CA SER A 7 -0.56 10.25 -14.86
C SER A 7 -0.98 11.70 -15.13
N ARG A 8 -2.27 11.98 -15.36
CA ARG A 8 -2.76 13.35 -15.56
C ARG A 8 -2.67 14.23 -14.32
N ARG A 9 -2.78 13.64 -13.12
CA ARG A 9 -2.66 14.38 -11.86
C ARG A 9 -1.22 14.41 -11.37
N ASP A 10 -0.53 13.29 -11.53
CA ASP A 10 0.89 13.14 -11.21
C ASP A 10 1.57 12.34 -12.34
N PRO A 11 2.28 13.01 -13.27
CA PRO A 11 2.95 12.36 -14.39
C PRO A 11 3.95 11.29 -13.97
N GLU A 12 4.55 11.42 -12.78
CA GLU A 12 5.61 10.55 -12.29
C GLU A 12 5.07 9.40 -11.43
N TYR A 13 3.78 9.39 -11.09
CA TYR A 13 3.18 8.30 -10.32
C TYR A 13 3.31 6.97 -11.04
N VAL A 14 2.96 6.90 -12.33
CA VAL A 14 2.96 5.63 -13.09
C VAL A 14 4.38 5.06 -13.24
N PRO A 15 5.40 5.84 -13.69
CA PRO A 15 6.78 5.37 -13.70
C PRO A 15 7.26 4.86 -12.33
N THR A 16 7.00 5.62 -11.26
CA THR A 16 7.43 5.27 -9.90
C THR A 16 6.74 4.01 -9.39
N ALA A 17 5.43 3.87 -9.62
CA ALA A 17 4.67 2.67 -9.26
C ALA A 17 5.17 1.43 -10.00
N LYS A 18 5.47 1.54 -11.30
CA LYS A 18 6.06 0.45 -12.08
C LYS A 18 7.46 0.07 -11.59
N ALA A 19 8.29 1.06 -11.24
CA ALA A 19 9.60 0.80 -10.65
C ALA A 19 9.48 0.04 -9.32
N MET A 20 8.53 0.43 -8.46
CA MET A 20 8.25 -0.28 -7.21
C MET A 20 7.72 -1.70 -7.46
N GLN A 21 6.85 -1.89 -8.44
CA GLN A 21 6.34 -3.21 -8.80
C GLN A 21 7.47 -4.13 -9.30
N ALA A 22 8.45 -3.61 -10.04
CA ALA A 22 9.61 -4.39 -10.47
C ALA A 22 10.45 -4.89 -9.29
N LEU A 23 10.57 -4.10 -8.21
CA LEU A 23 11.25 -4.51 -6.97
C LEU A 23 10.46 -5.59 -6.22
N GLU A 24 9.13 -5.46 -6.17
CA GLU A 24 8.27 -6.49 -5.60
C GLU A 24 8.35 -7.81 -6.40
N ASP A 25 8.42 -7.74 -7.72
CA ASP A 25 8.57 -8.92 -8.57
C ASP A 25 9.95 -9.57 -8.37
N GLU A 26 11.01 -8.78 -8.27
CA GLU A 26 12.35 -9.27 -7.91
C GLU A 26 12.35 -9.96 -6.54
N ARG A 27 11.72 -9.34 -5.53
CA ARG A 27 11.57 -9.93 -4.19
C ARG A 27 10.82 -11.25 -4.26
N ARG A 28 9.71 -11.33 -4.99
CA ARG A 28 8.93 -12.57 -5.14
C ARG A 28 9.75 -13.70 -5.78
N ALA A 29 10.49 -13.41 -6.83
CA ALA A 29 11.37 -14.38 -7.48
C ALA A 29 12.43 -14.90 -6.51
N PHE A 30 13.03 -14.00 -5.72
CA PHE A 30 13.98 -14.39 -4.66
C PHE A 30 13.34 -15.27 -3.58
N VAL A 31 12.18 -14.88 -3.05
CA VAL A 31 11.49 -15.64 -1.99
C VAL A 31 11.09 -17.04 -2.44
N LYS A 32 10.69 -17.20 -3.71
CA LYS A 32 10.37 -18.49 -4.34
C LYS A 32 11.60 -19.35 -4.68
N GLY A 33 12.81 -18.80 -4.58
CA GLY A 33 14.05 -19.48 -4.99
C GLY A 33 14.27 -19.51 -6.51
N GLU A 34 13.48 -18.76 -7.29
CA GLU A 34 13.67 -18.60 -8.74
C GLU A 34 14.90 -17.72 -9.05
N LYS A 35 15.30 -16.89 -8.09
CA LYS A 35 16.48 -16.02 -8.16
C LYS A 35 17.32 -16.18 -6.90
N THR A 36 18.63 -16.39 -7.05
CA THR A 36 19.56 -16.57 -5.92
C THR A 36 20.14 -15.24 -5.40
N GLU A 37 20.25 -14.24 -6.27
CA GLU A 37 20.79 -12.93 -5.93
C GLU A 37 19.76 -11.81 -6.18
N ILE A 38 19.76 -10.80 -5.32
CA ILE A 38 18.93 -9.60 -5.46
C ILE A 38 19.79 -8.40 -5.82
N SER A 39 19.19 -7.42 -6.48
CA SER A 39 19.84 -6.18 -6.87
C SER A 39 20.41 -5.41 -5.68
N GLU A 40 21.52 -4.72 -5.90
CA GLU A 40 22.14 -3.85 -4.89
C GLU A 40 21.18 -2.76 -4.41
N TYR A 41 20.30 -2.30 -5.29
CA TYR A 41 19.26 -1.35 -4.94
C TYR A 41 18.26 -1.95 -3.93
N LEU A 42 17.75 -3.16 -4.17
CA LEU A 42 16.81 -3.81 -3.26
C LEU A 42 17.46 -4.10 -1.89
N LYS A 43 18.73 -4.52 -1.87
CA LYS A 43 19.51 -4.69 -0.63
C LYS A 43 19.57 -3.40 0.17
N LYS A 44 20.01 -2.31 -0.46
CA LYS A 44 20.10 -0.98 0.17
C LYS A 44 18.75 -0.49 0.67
N LEU A 45 17.69 -0.70 -0.10
CA LEU A 45 16.33 -0.32 0.29
C LEU A 45 15.88 -1.10 1.53
N ALA A 46 16.04 -2.41 1.54
CA ALA A 46 15.69 -3.26 2.68
C ALA A 46 16.43 -2.80 3.95
N SER A 47 17.76 -2.65 3.87
CA SER A 47 18.57 -2.18 5.00
C SER A 47 18.24 -0.76 5.44
N LYS A 48 17.84 0.13 4.52
CA LYS A 48 17.39 1.48 4.84
C LYS A 48 16.08 1.47 5.63
N ILE A 49 15.14 0.57 5.28
CA ILE A 49 13.82 0.49 5.92
C ILE A 49 13.93 -0.18 7.29
N ASN A 50 14.61 -1.32 7.36
CA ASN A 50 14.80 -2.09 8.58
C ASN A 50 16.21 -2.70 8.60
N SER A 51 17.01 -2.28 9.58
CA SER A 51 18.36 -2.76 9.81
C SER A 51 18.48 -3.73 11.00
N GLU A 52 17.36 -4.10 11.62
CA GLU A 52 17.32 -4.95 12.81
C GLU A 52 17.38 -6.45 12.46
N CYS A 53 16.97 -6.82 11.25
CA CYS A 53 17.02 -8.19 10.74
C CYS A 53 17.87 -8.30 9.47
N SER A 54 18.13 -9.54 9.04
CA SER A 54 18.82 -9.79 7.77
C SER A 54 17.96 -9.32 6.59
N VAL A 55 18.61 -8.95 5.49
CA VAL A 55 17.90 -8.55 4.25
C VAL A 55 17.01 -9.68 3.77
N GLU A 56 17.48 -10.91 3.83
CA GLU A 56 16.74 -12.10 3.41
C GLU A 56 15.47 -12.31 4.25
N GLU A 57 15.57 -12.15 5.58
CA GLU A 57 14.44 -12.24 6.48
C GLU A 57 13.43 -11.11 6.24
N PHE A 58 13.91 -9.88 6.07
CA PHE A 58 13.06 -8.73 5.76
C PHE A 58 12.25 -8.96 4.48
N LEU A 59 12.90 -9.44 3.41
CA LEU A 59 12.27 -9.68 2.12
C LEU A 59 11.28 -10.84 2.13
N ARG A 60 11.42 -11.81 3.03
CA ARG A 60 10.43 -12.89 3.20
C ARG A 60 9.16 -12.40 3.88
N ASN A 61 9.27 -11.41 4.76
CA ASN A 61 8.18 -10.95 5.62
C ASN A 61 7.55 -9.61 5.18
N THR A 62 8.17 -8.89 4.25
CA THR A 62 7.71 -7.56 3.82
C THR A 62 7.43 -7.55 2.32
N GLY A 63 6.26 -7.07 1.91
CA GLY A 63 5.93 -6.79 0.52
C GLY A 63 6.10 -5.31 0.18
N PHE A 64 6.35 -5.01 -1.10
CA PHE A 64 6.47 -3.65 -1.60
C PHE A 64 5.32 -3.28 -2.53
N GLY A 65 5.01 -1.99 -2.60
CA GLY A 65 4.03 -1.46 -3.53
C GLY A 65 3.82 0.04 -3.36
N SER A 66 2.97 0.61 -4.20
CA SER A 66 2.70 2.05 -4.22
C SER A 66 1.60 2.44 -3.24
N VAL A 67 1.66 3.69 -2.78
CA VAL A 67 0.65 4.31 -1.92
C VAL A 67 0.19 5.61 -2.56
N VAL A 68 -1.10 5.90 -2.51
CA VAL A 68 -1.64 7.21 -2.89
C VAL A 68 -2.08 7.97 -1.64
N TYR A 69 -1.66 9.22 -1.50
CA TYR A 69 -2.19 10.10 -0.46
C TYR A 69 -2.97 11.28 -1.05
N ALA A 70 -4.03 11.71 -0.36
CA ALA A 70 -4.89 12.81 -0.80
C ALA A 70 -5.76 13.34 0.35
N VAL A 71 -6.19 14.60 0.31
CA VAL A 71 -7.09 15.14 1.35
C VAL A 71 -8.46 14.45 1.30
N LYS A 72 -9.16 14.54 0.16
CA LYS A 72 -10.52 14.00 0.00
C LYS A 72 -10.76 13.38 -1.38
N PRO A 73 -10.23 12.17 -1.68
CA PRO A 73 -10.45 11.53 -2.97
C PRO A 73 -11.82 10.85 -3.06
N GLY A 74 -12.21 10.50 -4.29
CA GLY A 74 -13.43 9.73 -4.56
C GLY A 74 -14.66 10.56 -4.92
N ASP A 75 -14.49 11.85 -5.19
CA ASP A 75 -15.52 12.68 -5.82
C ASP A 75 -15.51 12.47 -7.35
N GLY A 76 -16.69 12.31 -7.95
CA GLY A 76 -16.85 11.97 -9.37
C GLY A 76 -17.16 10.50 -9.68
N SER A 77 -17.45 10.19 -10.96
CA SER A 77 -18.06 8.92 -11.39
C SER A 77 -17.07 7.77 -11.64
N ALA A 78 -15.80 8.06 -11.99
CA ALA A 78 -14.80 7.08 -12.42
C ALA A 78 -14.12 6.27 -11.27
N ARG A 79 -14.81 6.15 -10.13
CA ARG A 79 -14.27 5.58 -8.88
C ARG A 79 -13.78 4.13 -9.00
N GLU A 80 -14.50 3.30 -9.75
CA GLU A 80 -14.13 1.88 -9.94
C GLU A 80 -12.81 1.74 -10.71
N GLN A 81 -12.70 2.46 -11.83
CA GLN A 81 -11.48 2.48 -12.62
C GLN A 81 -10.31 3.04 -11.83
N ALA A 82 -10.53 4.03 -10.97
CA ALA A 82 -9.47 4.58 -10.13
C ALA A 82 -8.87 3.50 -9.19
N ALA A 83 -9.70 2.67 -8.54
CA ALA A 83 -9.22 1.60 -7.66
C ALA A 83 -8.53 0.46 -8.42
N SER A 84 -9.14 -0.01 -9.51
CA SER A 84 -8.57 -1.12 -10.29
C SER A 84 -7.23 -0.75 -10.94
N CYS A 85 -7.10 0.48 -11.44
CA CYS A 85 -5.85 0.96 -12.04
C CYS A 85 -4.72 1.03 -11.00
N GLN A 86 -5.01 1.49 -9.78
CA GLN A 86 -4.03 1.47 -8.69
C GLN A 86 -3.57 0.04 -8.41
N ARG A 87 -4.50 -0.91 -8.29
CA ARG A 87 -4.16 -2.31 -7.98
C ARG A 87 -3.30 -2.95 -9.06
N VAL A 88 -3.62 -2.73 -10.33
CA VAL A 88 -2.85 -3.22 -11.49
C VAL A 88 -1.42 -2.66 -11.52
N LEU A 89 -1.23 -1.43 -11.01
CA LEU A 89 0.08 -0.79 -10.89
C LEU A 89 0.82 -1.14 -9.58
N GLY A 90 0.34 -2.11 -8.80
CA GLY A 90 0.97 -2.51 -7.54
C GLY A 90 0.61 -1.62 -6.34
N GLY A 91 -0.52 -0.91 -6.39
CA GLY A 91 -1.04 -0.14 -5.27
C GLY A 91 -1.47 -1.03 -4.11
N LEU A 92 -1.01 -0.70 -2.90
CA LEU A 92 -1.30 -1.44 -1.67
C LEU A 92 -2.24 -0.67 -0.73
N ALA A 93 -2.13 0.65 -0.69
CA ALA A 93 -2.89 1.45 0.25
C ALA A 93 -3.16 2.86 -0.28
N ASN A 94 -4.23 3.46 0.24
CA ASN A 94 -4.45 4.90 0.17
C ASN A 94 -4.44 5.48 1.57
N ILE A 95 -3.94 6.71 1.71
CA ILE A 95 -3.88 7.44 2.99
C ILE A 95 -4.55 8.80 2.78
N THR A 96 -5.68 9.04 3.42
CA THR A 96 -6.46 10.26 3.18
C THR A 96 -6.89 10.97 4.44
N VAL A 97 -7.30 12.24 4.37
CA VAL A 97 -7.98 12.85 5.52
C VAL A 97 -9.37 12.24 5.68
N GLU A 98 -10.10 12.16 4.56
CA GLU A 98 -11.41 11.53 4.49
C GLU A 98 -11.66 11.00 3.06
N TYR A 99 -12.66 10.12 2.89
CA TYR A 99 -13.12 9.70 1.57
C TYR A 99 -14.41 10.43 1.22
N ALA A 100 -14.51 11.00 0.03
CA ALA A 100 -15.69 11.77 -0.39
C ALA A 100 -16.98 10.93 -0.40
N THR A 101 -16.86 9.62 -0.68
CA THR A 101 -18.00 8.70 -0.71
C THR A 101 -17.62 7.33 -0.13
N LYS A 102 -18.57 6.66 0.52
CA LYS A 102 -18.41 5.26 0.96
C LYS A 102 -18.08 4.33 -0.21
N ARG A 103 -18.62 4.63 -1.41
CA ARG A 103 -18.42 3.81 -2.62
C ARG A 103 -16.96 3.74 -3.05
N TYR A 104 -16.24 4.87 -3.11
CA TYR A 104 -14.83 4.83 -3.51
C TYR A 104 -13.98 4.00 -2.54
N ARG A 105 -14.20 4.19 -1.23
CA ARG A 105 -13.53 3.42 -0.18
C ARG A 105 -13.80 1.91 -0.32
N SER A 106 -15.07 1.50 -0.48
CA SER A 106 -15.40 0.08 -0.68
C SER A 106 -14.81 -0.49 -1.97
N ASN A 107 -14.66 0.31 -3.03
CA ASN A 107 -13.95 -0.15 -4.23
C ASN A 107 -12.47 -0.44 -3.94
N LEU A 108 -11.79 0.36 -3.12
CA LEU A 108 -10.41 0.07 -2.70
C LEU A 108 -10.33 -1.29 -1.99
N VAL A 109 -11.22 -1.52 -1.03
CA VAL A 109 -11.34 -2.80 -0.30
C VAL A 109 -11.57 -3.96 -1.27
N ASN A 110 -12.48 -3.81 -2.23
CA ASN A 110 -12.78 -4.86 -3.19
C ASN A 110 -11.56 -5.29 -4.02
N TRP A 111 -10.64 -4.36 -4.28
CA TRP A 111 -9.38 -4.60 -4.98
C TRP A 111 -8.21 -4.98 -4.05
N GLY A 112 -8.46 -5.11 -2.74
CA GLY A 112 -7.45 -5.42 -1.73
C GLY A 112 -6.53 -4.25 -1.38
N ILE A 113 -6.94 -3.02 -1.72
CA ILE A 113 -6.21 -1.78 -1.37
C ILE A 113 -6.71 -1.31 0.00
N ILE A 114 -5.77 -1.06 0.92
CA ILE A 114 -6.08 -0.67 2.28
C ILE A 114 -6.48 0.82 2.34
N PRO A 115 -7.70 1.17 2.79
CA PRO A 115 -8.17 2.55 2.75
C PRO A 115 -7.89 3.28 4.09
N PHE A 116 -6.64 3.62 4.36
CA PHE A 116 -6.29 4.37 5.57
C PHE A 116 -6.85 5.80 5.53
N THR A 117 -7.05 6.32 6.74
CA THR A 117 -7.27 7.74 7.03
C THR A 117 -6.19 8.25 7.99
N ALA A 118 -5.86 9.53 7.94
CA ALA A 118 -4.87 10.18 8.78
C ALA A 118 -5.27 11.64 9.05
N HIS A 119 -4.71 12.26 10.07
CA HIS A 119 -4.93 13.68 10.31
C HIS A 119 -4.25 14.53 9.21
N GLU A 120 -4.81 15.71 8.91
CA GLU A 120 -4.35 16.57 7.81
C GLU A 120 -2.86 16.96 7.92
N ASN A 121 -2.36 17.17 9.14
CA ASN A 121 -0.93 17.43 9.37
C ASN A 121 -0.03 16.29 8.87
N ILE A 122 -0.45 15.02 9.01
CA ILE A 122 0.31 13.87 8.52
C ILE A 122 0.37 13.92 7.00
N ILE A 123 -0.76 14.19 6.33
CA ILE A 123 -0.82 14.29 4.87
C ILE A 123 0.09 15.39 4.34
N ASN A 124 0.09 16.56 4.97
CA ASN A 124 0.93 17.70 4.60
C ASN A 124 2.43 17.44 4.81
N GLU A 125 2.76 16.45 5.62
CA GLU A 125 4.11 16.04 5.92
C GLU A 125 4.57 14.84 5.08
N LEU A 126 3.78 14.29 4.17
CA LEU A 126 4.20 13.18 3.30
C LEU A 126 4.77 13.70 1.98
N ASP A 127 5.91 13.15 1.58
CA ASP A 127 6.56 13.47 0.31
C ASP A 127 6.53 12.26 -0.63
N ARG A 128 6.64 12.49 -1.95
CA ARG A 128 6.54 11.41 -2.96
C ARG A 128 7.55 10.28 -2.75
N ASN A 129 8.76 10.61 -2.29
CA ASN A 129 9.86 9.66 -2.15
C ASN A 129 9.95 9.07 -0.73
N ASP A 130 8.95 9.33 0.12
CA ASP A 130 8.88 8.72 1.44
C ASP A 130 8.43 7.26 1.34
N TYR A 131 9.07 6.40 2.13
CA TYR A 131 8.61 5.04 2.36
C TYR A 131 7.75 4.99 3.61
N ILE A 132 6.66 4.21 3.55
CA ILE A 132 5.78 3.96 4.69
C ILE A 132 5.91 2.49 5.05
N TYR A 133 6.49 2.24 6.22
CA TYR A 133 6.72 0.90 6.74
C TYR A 133 5.75 0.58 7.87
N ILE A 134 5.04 -0.54 7.74
CA ILE A 134 4.10 -1.04 8.74
C ILE A 134 4.46 -2.49 9.05
N PRO A 135 5.07 -2.77 10.22
CA PRO A 135 5.35 -4.14 10.63
C PRO A 135 4.04 -4.88 10.99
N GLU A 136 4.04 -6.19 10.77
CA GLU A 136 2.99 -7.10 11.26
C GLU A 136 1.55 -6.76 10.82
N MET A 137 1.37 -6.09 9.67
CA MET A 137 0.06 -5.62 9.22
C MET A 137 -1.02 -6.72 9.19
N LYS A 138 -0.66 -7.94 8.82
CA LYS A 138 -1.58 -9.09 8.82
C LYS A 138 -2.12 -9.39 10.23
N THR A 139 -1.27 -9.37 11.24
CA THR A 139 -1.65 -9.57 12.66
C THR A 139 -2.57 -8.45 13.12
N LYS A 140 -2.25 -7.20 12.77
CA LYS A 140 -3.08 -6.03 13.11
C LYS A 140 -4.50 -6.13 12.55
N PHE A 141 -4.63 -6.64 11.32
CA PHE A 141 -5.93 -6.93 10.73
C PHE A 141 -6.67 -8.06 11.45
N ILE A 142 -6.00 -9.19 11.74
CA ILE A 142 -6.63 -10.30 12.48
C ILE A 142 -7.16 -9.82 13.84
N ASN A 143 -6.41 -8.97 14.54
CA ASN A 143 -6.78 -8.41 15.83
C ASN A 143 -7.84 -7.29 15.75
N GLY A 144 -8.17 -6.83 14.54
CA GLY A 144 -9.12 -5.74 14.34
C GLY A 144 -8.64 -4.39 14.85
N GLU A 145 -7.34 -4.14 14.83
CA GLU A 145 -6.77 -2.84 15.19
C GLU A 145 -7.31 -1.74 14.27
N LYS A 146 -7.86 -0.68 14.87
CA LYS A 146 -8.37 0.49 14.14
C LYS A 146 -7.31 1.57 13.94
N THR A 147 -6.33 1.60 14.82
CA THR A 147 -5.23 2.58 14.82
C THR A 147 -3.94 1.82 14.59
N ILE A 148 -3.19 2.25 13.58
CA ILE A 148 -1.99 1.59 13.08
C ILE A 148 -0.84 2.59 13.12
N ILE A 149 0.21 2.27 13.87
CA ILE A 149 1.43 3.07 13.86
C ILE A 149 2.29 2.64 12.67
N ALA A 150 2.65 3.61 11.83
CA ALA A 150 3.51 3.42 10.66
C ALA A 150 4.76 4.29 10.79
N LYS A 151 5.86 3.85 10.17
CA LYS A 151 7.12 4.60 10.13
C LYS A 151 7.29 5.23 8.76
N VAL A 152 7.46 6.55 8.72
CA VAL A 152 7.80 7.30 7.51
C VAL A 152 9.30 7.43 7.42
N ILE A 153 9.87 6.99 6.30
CA ILE A 153 11.31 6.91 6.06
C ILE A 153 11.62 7.64 4.76
N GLY A 154 12.13 8.86 4.87
CA GLY A 154 12.53 9.72 3.76
C GLY A 154 14.05 9.84 3.62
N GLU A 155 14.52 10.93 3.03
CA GLU A 155 15.96 11.26 2.97
C GLU A 155 16.47 11.82 4.31
N ASN A 156 15.71 12.77 4.89
CA ASN A 156 16.01 13.39 6.19
C ASN A 156 14.86 13.22 7.19
N LYS A 157 14.04 12.19 6.99
CA LYS A 157 12.82 11.94 7.77
C LYS A 157 12.81 10.51 8.26
N ASN A 158 12.66 10.33 9.56
CA ASN A 158 12.42 9.04 10.18
C ASN A 158 11.51 9.26 11.40
N LYS A 159 10.21 9.05 11.23
CA LYS A 159 9.22 9.34 12.28
C LYS A 159 8.04 8.39 12.23
N GLU A 160 7.36 8.29 13.35
CA GLU A 160 6.11 7.55 13.44
C GLU A 160 4.92 8.45 13.08
N ILE A 161 3.94 7.85 12.40
CA ILE A 161 2.66 8.46 12.08
C ILE A 161 1.52 7.52 12.49
N GLU A 162 0.38 8.11 12.82
CA GLU A 162 -0.83 7.36 13.16
C GLU A 162 -1.75 7.28 11.93
N LEU A 163 -2.01 6.05 11.47
CA LEU A 163 -2.98 5.73 10.43
C LEU A 163 -4.22 5.08 11.05
N ARG A 164 -5.39 5.30 10.46
CA ARG A 164 -6.67 4.81 10.97
C ARG A 164 -7.45 4.07 9.90
N LEU A 165 -8.06 2.95 10.27
CA LEU A 165 -8.99 2.18 9.45
C LEU A 165 -10.43 2.50 9.84
N ASN A 166 -10.77 3.79 9.80
CA ASN A 166 -12.12 4.24 10.10
C ASN A 166 -13.10 3.64 9.08
N ASP A 167 -14.25 3.18 9.57
CA ASP A 167 -15.35 2.63 8.80
C ASP A 167 -15.09 1.30 8.06
N VAL A 168 -13.94 0.64 8.23
CA VAL A 168 -13.70 -0.71 7.68
C VAL A 168 -14.40 -1.77 8.56
N THR A 169 -15.39 -2.45 8.00
CA THR A 169 -16.13 -3.52 8.71
C THR A 169 -15.29 -4.78 8.90
N GLU A 170 -15.73 -5.71 9.73
CA GLU A 170 -15.07 -7.01 9.90
C GLU A 170 -15.04 -7.82 8.59
N GLU A 171 -16.12 -7.79 7.83
CA GLU A 171 -16.19 -8.44 6.51
C GLU A 171 -15.24 -7.80 5.50
N GLU A 172 -15.20 -6.47 5.43
CA GLU A 172 -14.25 -5.74 4.57
C GLU A 172 -12.80 -6.03 4.97
N ARG A 173 -12.55 -6.27 6.25
CA ARG A 173 -11.25 -6.69 6.76
C ARG A 173 -10.85 -8.07 6.25
N GLN A 174 -11.79 -9.01 6.28
CA GLN A 174 -11.57 -10.34 5.75
C GLN A 174 -11.31 -10.30 4.24
N VAL A 175 -12.03 -9.45 3.49
CA VAL A 175 -11.76 -9.20 2.07
C VAL A 175 -10.33 -8.73 1.82
N ILE A 176 -9.79 -7.84 2.65
CA ILE A 176 -8.39 -7.39 2.56
C ILE A 176 -7.42 -8.52 2.89
N LEU A 177 -7.70 -9.33 3.92
CA LEU A 177 -6.87 -10.47 4.30
C LEU A 177 -6.79 -11.53 3.19
N ASP A 178 -7.88 -11.74 2.45
CA ASP A 178 -7.93 -12.60 1.26
C ASP A 178 -7.36 -11.93 0.00
N GLY A 179 -7.03 -10.64 0.10
CA GLY A 179 -6.35 -9.85 -0.92
C GLY A 179 -7.23 -9.26 -2.01
N SER A 180 -8.53 -9.61 -2.06
CA SER A 180 -9.56 -8.97 -2.89
C SER A 180 -10.93 -9.62 -2.63
N LEU A 181 -12.01 -8.96 -3.08
CA LEU A 181 -13.37 -9.50 -2.97
C LEU A 181 -13.56 -10.78 -3.78
N ILE A 182 -12.91 -10.89 -4.95
CA ILE A 182 -12.97 -12.09 -5.79
C ILE A 182 -12.30 -13.26 -5.07
N ASN A 183 -11.16 -13.02 -4.41
CA ASN A 183 -10.47 -14.06 -3.65
C ASN A 183 -11.27 -14.48 -2.41
N PHE A 184 -11.86 -13.53 -1.69
CA PHE A 184 -12.75 -13.82 -0.55
C PHE A 184 -13.85 -14.81 -0.93
N TYR A 185 -14.56 -14.58 -2.05
CA TYR A 185 -15.57 -15.52 -2.51
C TYR A 185 -15.00 -16.84 -3.04
N SER A 186 -13.79 -16.83 -3.59
CA SER A 186 -13.13 -18.06 -4.03
C SER A 186 -12.70 -18.96 -2.87
N ASN A 187 -12.33 -18.38 -1.72
CA ASN A 187 -11.87 -19.10 -0.54
C ASN A 187 -13.02 -19.69 0.31
N GLN A 188 -14.27 -19.24 0.07
CA GLN A 188 -15.46 -19.75 0.76
C GLN A 188 -16.12 -20.95 0.06
N LYS A 189 -15.60 -21.37 -1.10
CA LYS A 189 -16.04 -22.57 -1.81
C LYS A 189 -15.22 -23.78 -1.38
#